data_AF-A0A6V7HXF0-F1
#
_entry.id   AF-A0A6V7HXF0-F1
#
_cell.length_a   1.000
_cell.length_b   1.000
_cell.length_c   1.000
_cell.angle_alpha   90.00
_cell.angle_beta   90.00
_cell.angle_gamma   90.00
#
_symmetry.space_group_name_H-M   'P 1'
#
loop_
_entity.id
_entity.type
_entity.pdbx_description
1 polymer ?
#
loop_
_entity_poly.entity_id
_entity_poly.type
_entity_poly.pdbx_seq_one_letter_code
_entity_poly.pdbx_strand_id
1 'polypeptide(L)' 'VAVPDVVEAAKEADILIFVIPHQFIRGLAAAMLGKIKPDAIGLSLIK' A
#
# COMPACT_ATOMS: atom_id res chain seq x y z
N VAL A 1 2.09 -0.31 18.81
CA VAL A 1 2.09 -1.72 18.35
C VAL A 1 2.35 -1.71 16.85
N ALA A 2 3.16 -2.61 16.31
CA ALA A 2 3.40 -2.71 14.87
C ALA A 2 2.38 -3.67 14.23
N VAL A 3 1.84 -3.30 13.07
CA VAL A 3 0.91 -4.14 12.29
C VAL A 3 1.70 -4.82 11.16
N PRO A 4 1.81 -6.16 11.15
CA PRO A 4 2.62 -6.88 10.16
C PRO A 4 1.91 -7.02 8.79
N ASP A 5 0.57 -6.99 8.76
CA ASP A 5 -0.20 -7.06 7.53
C ASP A 5 -0.35 -5.68 6.89
N VAL A 6 0.09 -5.55 5.63
CA VAL A 6 0.11 -4.26 4.93
C VAL A 6 -1.29 -3.78 4.57
N VAL A 7 -2.23 -4.69 4.31
CA VAL A 7 -3.60 -4.31 3.97
C VAL A 7 -4.30 -3.73 5.20
N GLU A 8 -4.14 -4.38 6.35
CA GLU A 8 -4.69 -3.87 7.62
C GLU A 8 -4.03 -2.55 8.03
N ALA A 9 -2.71 -2.43 7.86
CA ALA A 9 -2.00 -1.18 8.12
C ALA A 9 -2.45 -0.02 7.21
N ALA A 10 -2.88 -0.31 5.99
CA ALA A 10 -3.25 0.68 4.98
C ALA A 10 -4.75 1.03 4.94
N LYS A 11 -5.59 0.31 5.69
CA LYS A 11 -7.06 0.38 5.59
C LYS A 11 -7.64 1.78 5.79
N GLU A 12 -7.06 2.54 6.71
CA GLU A 12 -7.49 3.91 7.03
C GLU A 12 -6.50 4.97 6.56
N ALA A 13 -5.48 4.59 5.79
CA ALA A 13 -4.46 5.51 5.33
C ALA A 13 -5.00 6.43 4.22
N ASP A 14 -4.82 7.74 4.39
CA ASP A 14 -5.11 8.74 3.36
C ASP A 14 -3.97 8.87 2.34
N ILE A 15 -2.75 8.47 2.72
CA ILE A 15 -1.56 8.50 1.86
C ILE A 15 -0.83 7.16 1.98
N LEU A 16 -0.52 6.56 0.83
CA LEU A 16 0.26 5.34 0.70
C LEU A 16 1.60 5.66 0.03
N ILE A 17 2.70 5.40 0.73
CA ILE A 17 4.06 5.61 0.19
C ILE A 17 4.72 4.25 -0.07
N PHE A 18 5.03 3.96 -1.33
CA PHE A 18 5.67 2.71 -1.74
C PHE A 18 7.18 2.87 -1.85
N VAL A 19 7.90 2.25 -0.91
CA VAL A 19 9.38 2.22 -0.87
C VAL A 19 9.86 0.76 -0.79
N ILE A 20 9.60 0.01 -1.86
CA ILE A 20 9.88 -1.43 -1.93
C ILE A 20 10.54 -1.77 -3.28
N PRO A 21 11.24 -2.92 -3.40
CA PRO A 21 11.75 -3.39 -4.69
C PRO A 21 10.64 -3.51 -5.75
N HIS A 22 10.94 -3.11 -7.00
CA HIS A 22 9.94 -3.03 -8.09
C HIS A 22 9.20 -4.34 -8.37
N GLN A 23 9.85 -5.48 -8.13
CA GLN A 23 9.26 -6.82 -8.34
C GLN A 23 8.05 -7.11 -7.44
N PHE A 24 7.91 -6.40 -6.31
CA PHE A 24 6.84 -6.67 -5.34
C PHE A 24 5.58 -5.80 -5.52
N ILE A 25 5.68 -4.67 -6.23
CA ILE A 25 4.57 -3.70 -6.29
C ILE A 25 3.31 -4.27 -6.93
N ARG A 26 3.45 -5.11 -7.97
CA ARG A 26 2.29 -5.73 -8.64
C ARG A 26 1.49 -6.61 -7.70
N GLY A 27 2.16 -7.49 -6.97
CA GLY A 27 1.50 -8.40 -6.03
C GLY A 27 0.85 -7.64 -4.87
N LEU A 28 1.57 -6.65 -4.33
CA LEU A 28 1.07 -5.84 -3.23
C LEU A 28 -0.16 -5.00 -3.64
N ALA A 29 -0.07 -4.26 -4.75
CA ALA A 29 -1.18 -3.45 -5.23
C ALA A 29 -2.43 -4.29 -5.56
N ALA A 30 -2.23 -5.49 -6.14
CA ALA A 30 -3.32 -6.43 -6.38
C ALA A 30 -3.99 -6.89 -5.07
N ALA A 31 -3.22 -7.16 -4.01
CA ALA A 31 -3.75 -7.56 -2.72
C ALA A 31 -4.53 -6.45 -2.00
N MET A 32 -4.20 -5.18 -2.28
CA MET A 32 -4.81 -3.98 -1.70
C MET A 32 -6.04 -3.48 -2.47
N LEU A 33 -6.29 -3.99 -3.68
CA LEU A 33 -7.41 -3.59 -4.52
C LEU A 33 -8.75 -3.76 -3.78
N GLY A 34 -9.52 -2.68 -3.67
CA GLY A 34 -10.82 -2.66 -3.00
C GLY A 34 -10.77 -2.76 -1.46
N LYS A 35 -9.58 -2.72 -0.85
CA LYS A 35 -9.39 -2.82 0.61
C LYS A 35 -8.78 -1.57 1.25
N ILE A 36 -8.53 -0.55 0.44
CA ILE A 36 -8.04 0.77 0.86
C ILE A 36 -9.10 1.83 0.58
N LYS A 37 -8.95 3.00 1.21
CA LYS A 37 -9.76 4.18 0.93
C LYS A 37 -9.73 4.54 -0.56
N PRO A 38 -10.88 4.80 -1.20
CA PRO A 38 -10.95 5.10 -2.63
C PRO A 38 -10.36 6.46 -3.01
N ASP A 39 -10.26 7.38 -2.05
CA ASP A 39 -9.71 8.72 -2.15
C ASP A 39 -8.25 8.82 -1.67
N ALA A 40 -7.65 7.70 -1.27
CA ALA A 40 -6.26 7.68 -0.82
C ALA A 40 -5.28 8.03 -1.94
N ILE A 41 -4.24 8.78 -1.59
CA ILE A 41 -3.20 9.22 -2.51
C ILE A 41 -2.05 8.20 -2.50
N GLY A 42 -1.68 7.69 -3.66
CA GLY A 42 -0.50 6.84 -3.83
C GLY A 42 0.74 7.64 -4.27
N LEU A 43 1.86 7.46 -3.58
CA LEU A 43 3.18 7.98 -3.94
C LEU A 43 4.19 6.84 -4.02
N SER A 44 4.88 6.71 -5.15
CA SER A 44 5.94 5.71 -5.34
C SER A 44 7.31 6.35 -5.31
N LEU A 45 8.22 5.77 -4.53
CA LEU A 45 9.66 6.08 -4.53
C LEU A 45 10.48 4.86 -4.99
N ILE A 46 9.84 3.96 -5.74
CA ILE A 46 10.48 2.77 -6.32
C ILE A 46 11.41 3.23 -7.45
N LYS A 47 12.67 2.77 -7.41
CA LYS A 47 13.66 2.99 -8.47
C LYS A 47 13.53 1.95 -9.59
#